data_AF-I5AVZ2-F1
#
_entry.id   AF-I5AVZ2-F1
#
_cell.length_a   1.000
_cell.length_b   1.000
_cell.length_c   1.000
_cell.angle_alpha   90.00
_cell.angle_beta   90.00
_cell.angle_gamma   90.00
#
_symmetry.space_group_name_H-M   'P 1'
#
loop_
_entity.id
_entity.type
_entity.pdbx_description
1 polymer ?
#
loop_
_entity_poly.entity_id
_entity_poly.type
_entity_poly.pdbx_seq_one_letter_code
_entity_poly.pdbx_strand_id
1 'polypeptide(L)'
;MKEWKIEGKEEHPVETPEGEAGKAAVRAMKILLYKQRSEQELRQKLQEEGFEADAIDLAVGYCASFGYVNDRKYAENYLLSYRNRKSARVIRSELGQRGVASAVIDEAFEEHPYEETEIADELVRKKAGVPHRLDDRELRRTYAYLARKGFSSSVIWGAIHRYQEEAAGED
;
A
#
# COMPACT_ATOMS: atom_id res chain seq x y z
N MET A 1 -44.83 -1.42 -3.69
CA MET A 1 -43.47 -0.83 -3.76
C MET A 1 -43.10 -0.44 -2.34
N LYS A 2 -42.02 -0.98 -1.77
CA LYS A 2 -41.59 -0.59 -0.42
C LYS A 2 -40.94 0.79 -0.51
N GLU A 3 -41.55 1.77 0.14
CA GLU A 3 -40.92 3.06 0.45
C GLU A 3 -39.75 2.78 1.39
N TRP A 4 -38.53 2.98 0.89
CA TRP A 4 -37.36 3.06 1.75
C TRP A 4 -37.34 4.49 2.31
N LYS A 5 -37.87 4.67 3.51
CA LYS A 5 -37.55 5.85 4.33
C LYS A 5 -36.09 5.70 4.75
N ILE A 6 -35.23 6.49 4.12
CA ILE A 6 -33.87 6.71 4.60
C ILE A 6 -34.01 7.63 5.82
N GLU A 7 -34.19 7.03 7.00
CA GLU A 7 -34.07 7.74 8.27
C GLU A 7 -32.59 8.00 8.53
N GLY A 8 -32.23 9.28 8.65
CA GLY A 8 -30.85 9.74 8.78
C GLY A 8 -30.42 10.56 7.55
N LYS A 9 -31.01 11.73 7.37
CA LYS A 9 -30.38 12.78 6.57
C LYS A 9 -29.22 13.30 7.42
N GLU A 10 -28.08 12.60 7.39
CA GLU A 10 -26.83 13.25 7.83
C GLU A 10 -26.68 14.49 6.95
N GLU A 11 -26.75 15.67 7.55
CA GLU A 11 -26.39 16.90 6.87
C GLU A 11 -24.91 16.76 6.48
N HIS A 12 -24.68 16.44 5.21
CA HIS A 12 -23.33 16.30 4.70
C HIS A 12 -22.70 17.70 4.68
N PRO A 13 -21.53 17.89 5.29
CA PRO A 13 -20.96 19.22 5.52
C PRO A 13 -20.47 19.92 4.24
N VAL A 14 -20.57 19.25 3.08
CA VAL A 14 -20.00 19.74 1.83
C VAL A 14 -21.09 19.84 0.78
N GLU A 15 -21.23 21.02 0.19
CA GLU A 15 -22.13 21.25 -0.94
C GLU A 15 -21.78 20.32 -2.11
N THR A 16 -22.80 19.89 -2.84
CA THR A 16 -22.57 19.05 -4.03
C THR A 16 -21.87 19.90 -5.09
N PRO A 17 -20.69 19.51 -5.61
CA PRO A 17 -19.99 20.30 -6.61
C PRO A 17 -20.80 20.38 -7.90
N GLU A 18 -20.93 21.58 -8.46
CA GLU A 18 -21.61 21.84 -9.72
C GLU A 18 -20.61 22.12 -10.86
N GLY A 19 -21.11 22.28 -12.08
CA GLY A 19 -20.29 22.67 -13.23
C GLY A 19 -19.15 21.70 -13.53
N GLU A 20 -17.93 22.23 -13.65
CA GLU A 20 -16.73 21.44 -13.92
C GLU A 20 -16.33 20.57 -12.72
N ALA A 21 -16.44 21.09 -11.50
CA ALA A 21 -16.16 20.34 -10.27
C ALA A 21 -17.10 19.14 -10.11
N GLY A 22 -18.38 19.28 -10.49
CA GLY A 22 -19.33 18.16 -10.51
C GLY A 22 -18.93 17.06 -11.51
N LYS A 23 -18.44 17.43 -12.69
CA LYS A 23 -17.91 16.47 -13.67
C LYS A 23 -16.66 15.77 -13.16
N ALA A 24 -15.75 16.52 -12.53
CA ALA A 24 -14.55 15.99 -11.88
C ALA A 24 -14.91 15.02 -10.75
N ALA A 25 -15.91 15.33 -9.91
CA ALA A 25 -16.38 14.45 -8.83
C ALA A 25 -16.96 13.13 -9.37
N VAL A 26 -17.80 13.18 -10.40
CA VAL A 26 -18.32 11.98 -11.08
C VAL A 26 -17.17 11.15 -11.65
N ARG A 27 -16.16 11.80 -12.22
CA ARG A 27 -15.00 11.10 -12.75
C ARG A 27 -14.14 10.48 -11.65
N ALA A 28 -13.89 11.21 -10.57
CA ALA A 28 -13.16 10.75 -9.40
C ALA A 28 -13.81 9.49 -8.81
N MET A 29 -15.12 9.51 -8.60
CA MET A 29 -15.87 8.34 -8.12
C MET A 29 -15.72 7.13 -9.05
N LYS A 30 -15.75 7.32 -10.38
CA LYS A 30 -15.49 6.22 -11.35
C LYS A 30 -14.07 5.66 -11.24
N ILE A 31 -13.07 6.52 -11.02
CA ILE A 31 -11.68 6.08 -10.81
C ILE A 31 -11.58 5.24 -9.53
N LEU A 32 -12.18 5.72 -8.44
CA LEU A 32 -12.14 5.08 -7.12
C LEU A 32 -12.93 3.76 -7.07
N LEU A 33 -14.04 3.65 -7.83
CA LEU A 33 -14.79 2.40 -7.99
C LEU A 33 -13.97 1.30 -8.68
N TYR A 34 -13.09 1.67 -9.61
CA TYR A 34 -12.23 0.71 -10.30
C TYR A 34 -11.04 0.28 -9.44
N LYS A 35 -10.38 1.23 -8.80
CA LYS A 35 -9.20 0.97 -7.96
C LYS A 35 -9.02 2.07 -6.93
N GLN A 36 -8.73 1.69 -5.69
CA GLN A 36 -8.32 2.62 -4.64
C GLN A 36 -7.08 3.43 -5.10
N ARG A 37 -7.09 4.73 -4.79
CA ARG A 37 -6.00 5.68 -5.07
C ARG A 37 -5.69 6.46 -3.80
N SER A 38 -4.44 6.87 -3.69
CA SER A 38 -4.09 7.99 -2.80
C SER A 38 -4.69 9.28 -3.33
N GLU A 39 -4.77 10.29 -2.47
CA GLU A 39 -5.23 11.62 -2.86
C GLU A 39 -4.38 12.19 -4.01
N GLN A 40 -3.05 12.11 -3.91
CA GLN A 40 -2.17 12.60 -4.96
C GLN A 40 -2.38 11.87 -6.30
N GLU A 41 -2.46 10.54 -6.29
CA GLU A 41 -2.71 9.77 -7.52
C GLU A 41 -4.06 10.15 -8.16
N LEU A 42 -5.09 10.40 -7.36
CA LEU A 42 -6.40 10.82 -7.85
C LEU A 42 -6.33 12.21 -8.48
N ARG A 43 -5.69 13.17 -7.80
CA ARG A 43 -5.48 14.55 -8.30
C ARG A 43 -4.72 14.55 -9.62
N GLN A 44 -3.59 13.83 -9.66
CA GLN A 44 -2.79 13.68 -10.87
C GLN A 44 -3.65 13.10 -12.00
N LYS A 45 -4.48 12.09 -11.71
CA LYS A 45 -5.29 11.46 -12.75
C LYS A 45 -6.35 12.40 -13.32
N LEU A 46 -6.98 13.22 -12.48
CA LEU A 46 -7.94 14.22 -12.93
C LEU A 46 -7.25 15.32 -13.75
N GLN A 47 -6.06 15.74 -13.33
CA GLN A 47 -5.27 16.73 -14.06
C GLN A 47 -4.86 16.21 -15.46
N GLU A 48 -4.39 14.97 -15.55
CA GLU A 48 -4.10 14.30 -16.84
C GLU A 48 -5.31 14.23 -17.77
N GLU A 49 -6.52 14.23 -17.21
CA GLU A 49 -7.79 14.20 -17.95
C GLU A 49 -8.34 15.60 -18.25
N GLY A 50 -7.62 16.65 -17.87
CA GLY A 50 -7.87 18.03 -18.28
C GLY A 50 -8.80 18.84 -17.37
N PHE A 51 -9.01 18.40 -16.13
CA PHE A 51 -9.74 19.21 -15.14
C PHE A 51 -8.85 20.30 -14.55
N GLU A 52 -9.41 21.49 -14.35
CA GLU A 52 -8.73 22.61 -13.70
C GLU A 52 -8.50 22.38 -12.20
N ALA A 53 -7.47 23.02 -11.64
CA ALA A 53 -7.03 22.80 -10.26
C ALA A 53 -8.16 23.01 -9.23
N ASP A 54 -8.90 24.11 -9.35
CA ASP A 54 -10.01 24.43 -8.44
C ASP A 54 -11.14 23.36 -8.51
N ALA A 55 -11.42 22.84 -9.71
CA ALA A 55 -12.40 21.78 -9.90
C ALA A 55 -11.94 20.45 -9.29
N ILE A 56 -10.65 20.15 -9.38
CA ILE A 56 -10.03 18.98 -8.74
C ILE A 56 -10.10 19.11 -7.22
N ASP A 57 -9.75 20.27 -6.65
CA ASP A 57 -9.79 20.51 -5.22
C ASP A 57 -11.18 20.26 -4.63
N LEU A 58 -12.21 20.84 -5.26
CA LEU A 58 -13.60 20.65 -4.86
C LEU A 58 -14.06 19.18 -5.01
N ALA A 59 -13.71 18.53 -6.12
CA ALA A 59 -14.10 17.14 -6.37
C ALA A 59 -13.43 16.15 -5.40
N VAL A 60 -12.14 16.34 -5.12
CA VAL A 60 -11.38 15.49 -4.19
C VAL A 60 -11.85 15.74 -2.77
N GLY A 61 -12.06 16.99 -2.36
CA GLY A 61 -12.63 17.34 -1.06
C GLY A 61 -14.01 16.72 -0.85
N TYR A 62 -14.88 16.78 -1.86
CA TYR A 62 -16.18 16.10 -1.84
C TYR A 62 -16.02 14.59 -1.70
N CYS A 63 -15.16 13.93 -2.48
CA CYS A 63 -14.96 12.47 -2.34
C CYS A 63 -14.37 12.10 -0.96
N ALA A 64 -13.50 12.94 -0.40
CA ALA A 64 -12.91 12.76 0.92
C ALA A 64 -13.94 12.92 2.05
N SER A 65 -14.94 13.81 1.91
CA SER A 65 -15.99 13.98 2.92
C SER A 65 -16.91 12.76 3.05
N PHE A 66 -17.03 11.94 2.01
CA PHE A 66 -17.69 10.63 2.07
C PHE A 66 -16.72 9.48 2.42
N GLY A 67 -15.46 9.78 2.68
CA GLY A 67 -14.41 8.80 2.99
C GLY A 67 -13.99 7.94 1.80
N TYR A 68 -14.33 8.31 0.56
CA TYR A 68 -13.91 7.59 -0.65
C TYR A 68 -12.43 7.80 -0.95
N VAL A 69 -11.90 8.95 -0.56
CA VAL A 69 -10.46 9.24 -0.55
C VAL A 69 -10.01 9.27 0.89
N ASN A 70 -9.07 8.41 1.25
CA ASN A 70 -8.57 8.30 2.62
C ASN A 70 -7.17 7.70 2.57
N ASP A 71 -6.15 8.55 2.69
CA ASP A 71 -4.75 8.14 2.59
C ASP A 71 -4.31 7.24 3.75
N ARG A 72 -4.93 7.35 4.92
CA ARG A 72 -4.70 6.43 6.04
C ARG A 72 -5.13 5.01 5.69
N LYS A 73 -6.39 4.83 5.27
CA LYS A 73 -6.91 3.53 4.80
C LYS A 73 -6.11 3.01 3.59
N TYR A 74 -5.66 3.92 2.73
CA TYR A 74 -4.81 3.55 1.59
C TYR A 74 -3.46 2.99 2.06
N ALA A 75 -2.79 3.65 3.00
CA ALA A 75 -1.51 3.23 3.56
C ALA A 75 -1.61 1.87 4.27
N GLU A 76 -2.63 1.70 5.11
CA GLU A 76 -2.94 0.43 5.80
C GLU A 76 -3.14 -0.71 4.79
N ASN A 77 -4.02 -0.54 3.81
CA ASN A 77 -4.29 -1.55 2.78
C ASN A 77 -3.04 -1.90 1.97
N TYR A 78 -2.22 -0.89 1.64
CA TYR A 78 -0.97 -1.09 0.92
C TYR A 78 0.03 -1.90 1.75
N LEU A 79 0.22 -1.52 3.02
CA LEU A 79 1.10 -2.24 3.95
C LEU A 79 0.66 -3.71 4.06
N LEU A 80 -0.62 -3.97 4.35
CA LEU A 80 -1.14 -5.34 4.49
C LEU A 80 -1.00 -6.16 3.21
N SER A 81 -1.14 -5.54 2.04
CA SER A 81 -0.99 -6.20 0.74
C SER A 81 0.45 -6.58 0.39
N TYR A 82 1.42 -5.80 0.87
CA TYR A 82 2.83 -5.93 0.44
C TYR A 82 3.79 -6.37 1.53
N ARG A 83 3.40 -6.36 2.81
CA ARG A 83 4.26 -6.73 3.94
C ARG A 83 4.92 -8.10 3.77
N ASN A 84 4.21 -9.10 3.25
CA ASN A 84 4.78 -10.44 3.05
C ASN A 84 5.70 -10.55 1.80
N ARG A 85 6.04 -9.45 1.15
CA ARG A 85 6.75 -9.45 -0.15
C ARG A 85 7.86 -8.42 -0.26
N LYS A 86 7.87 -7.38 0.57
CA LYS A 86 8.76 -6.23 0.49
C LYS A 86 9.15 -5.80 1.90
N SER A 87 10.35 -5.25 2.04
CA SER A 87 10.83 -4.60 3.27
C SER A 87 9.98 -3.38 3.65
N ALA A 88 10.05 -2.98 4.92
CA ALA A 88 9.41 -1.75 5.42
C ALA A 88 9.90 -0.55 4.62
N ARG A 89 11.21 -0.47 4.39
CA ARG A 89 11.83 0.63 3.63
C ARG A 89 11.23 0.81 2.24
N VAL A 90 11.02 -0.29 1.51
CA VAL A 90 10.43 -0.22 0.16
C VAL A 90 8.97 0.20 0.23
N ILE A 91 8.19 -0.37 1.16
CA ILE A 91 6.78 -0.01 1.34
C ILE A 91 6.64 1.48 1.67
N ARG A 92 7.44 1.98 2.62
CA ARG A 92 7.49 3.40 3.02
C ARG A 92 7.84 4.30 1.84
N SER A 93 8.90 3.94 1.09
CA SER A 93 9.31 4.70 -0.10
C SER A 93 8.24 4.72 -1.18
N GLU A 94 7.56 3.60 -1.40
CA GLU A 94 6.50 3.47 -2.41
C GLU A 94 5.24 4.26 -2.03
N LEU A 95 4.88 4.30 -0.74
CA LEU A 95 3.80 5.13 -0.22
C LEU A 95 4.13 6.62 -0.33
N GLY A 96 5.35 7.02 0.02
CA GLY A 96 5.81 8.40 -0.14
C GLY A 96 5.83 8.87 -1.59
N GLN A 97 6.23 8.01 -2.54
CA GLN A 97 6.14 8.30 -3.98
C GLN A 97 4.70 8.48 -4.49
N ARG A 98 3.72 7.98 -3.73
CA ARG A 98 2.28 8.13 -4.00
C ARG A 98 1.65 9.28 -3.22
N GLY A 99 2.45 10.09 -2.53
CA GLY A 99 1.95 11.28 -1.83
C GLY A 99 1.41 11.05 -0.43
N VAL A 100 1.50 9.83 0.09
CA VAL A 100 1.05 9.57 1.46
C VAL A 100 2.04 10.24 2.42
N ALA A 101 1.52 11.09 3.31
CA ALA A 101 2.31 11.81 4.29
C ALA A 101 3.06 10.86 5.24
N SER A 102 4.29 11.22 5.64
CA SER A 102 5.12 10.38 6.52
C SER A 102 4.39 9.99 7.80
N ALA A 103 3.69 10.92 8.45
CA ALA A 103 2.95 10.65 9.69
C ALA A 103 1.87 9.57 9.51
N VAL A 104 1.18 9.55 8.36
CA VAL A 104 0.17 8.52 8.03
C VAL A 104 0.83 7.17 7.77
N ILE A 105 2.01 7.18 7.13
CA ILE A 105 2.81 5.97 6.94
C ILE A 105 3.27 5.44 8.30
N ASP A 106 3.77 6.30 9.18
CA ASP A 106 4.24 5.94 10.51
C ASP A 106 3.10 5.31 11.34
N GLU A 107 1.93 5.96 11.39
CA GLU A 107 0.73 5.45 12.05
C GLU A 107 0.35 4.04 11.54
N ALA A 108 0.34 3.84 10.21
CA ALA A 108 0.01 2.53 9.64
C ALA A 108 0.98 1.41 10.07
N PHE A 109 2.28 1.73 10.22
CA PHE A 109 3.28 0.76 10.70
C PHE A 109 3.23 0.55 12.22
N GLU A 110 2.79 1.54 12.99
CA GLU A 110 2.56 1.40 14.43
C GLU A 110 1.35 0.49 14.72
N GLU A 111 0.25 0.66 13.97
CA GLU A 111 -0.97 -0.13 14.13
C GLU A 111 -0.86 -1.56 13.58
N HIS A 112 0.04 -1.76 12.62
CA HIS A 112 0.30 -3.06 12.01
C HIS A 112 1.77 -3.43 12.14
N PRO A 113 2.17 -4.02 13.29
CA PRO A 113 3.52 -4.48 13.52
C PRO A 113 4.04 -5.32 12.36
N TYR A 114 5.30 -5.06 12.02
CA TYR A 114 5.93 -5.57 10.82
C TYR A 114 7.31 -6.13 11.16
N GLU A 115 7.39 -7.46 11.30
CA GLU A 115 8.61 -8.17 11.64
C GLU A 115 9.37 -8.59 10.39
N GLU A 116 10.40 -7.81 10.01
CA GLU A 116 11.19 -8.07 8.79
C GLU A 116 11.86 -9.44 8.77
N THR A 117 12.25 -9.95 9.94
CA THR A 117 12.93 -11.24 10.08
C THR A 117 12.04 -12.42 9.67
N GLU A 118 10.78 -12.44 10.11
CA GLU A 118 9.85 -13.52 9.79
C GLU A 118 9.55 -13.55 8.28
N ILE A 119 9.30 -12.38 7.70
CA ILE A 119 9.04 -12.26 6.26
C ILE A 119 10.27 -12.67 5.45
N ALA A 120 11.48 -12.30 5.89
CA ALA A 120 12.70 -12.71 5.21
C ALA A 120 12.86 -14.24 5.20
N ASP A 121 12.56 -14.91 6.31
CA ASP A 121 12.62 -16.37 6.42
C ASP A 121 11.64 -17.05 5.46
N GLU A 122 10.39 -16.59 5.42
CA GLU A 122 9.39 -17.06 4.46
C GLU A 122 9.85 -16.85 3.01
N LEU A 123 10.45 -15.70 2.72
CA LEU A 123 10.94 -15.39 1.38
C LEU A 123 12.14 -16.24 0.97
N VAL A 124 13.04 -16.57 1.90
CA VAL A 124 14.14 -17.51 1.67
C VAL A 124 13.57 -18.90 1.35
N ARG A 125 12.66 -19.43 2.18
CA ARG A 125 12.00 -20.73 1.91
C ARG A 125 11.24 -20.74 0.59
N LYS A 126 10.52 -19.66 0.28
CA LYS A 126 9.85 -19.50 -1.02
C LYS A 126 10.82 -19.49 -2.20
N LYS A 127 12.05 -19.00 -2.00
CA LYS A 127 13.04 -18.84 -3.05
C LYS A 127 13.91 -20.07 -3.27
N ALA A 128 14.31 -20.72 -2.17
CA ALA A 128 15.24 -21.84 -2.14
C ALA A 128 14.55 -23.21 -1.99
N GLY A 129 13.29 -23.24 -1.53
CA GLY A 129 12.53 -24.47 -1.32
C GLY A 129 12.76 -25.06 0.06
N VAL A 130 12.76 -26.39 0.15
CA VAL A 130 13.01 -27.15 1.38
C VAL A 130 14.42 -26.81 1.91
N PRO A 131 14.62 -26.61 3.22
CA PRO A 131 15.93 -26.39 3.82
C PRO A 131 17.01 -27.36 3.32
N HIS A 132 18.12 -26.81 2.86
CA HIS A 132 19.35 -27.54 2.52
C HIS A 132 20.54 -26.58 2.56
N ARG A 133 21.76 -27.13 2.51
CA ARG A 133 22.96 -26.30 2.40
C ARG A 133 23.03 -25.66 1.00
N LEU A 134 22.85 -24.35 0.94
CA LEU A 134 22.94 -23.60 -0.31
C LEU A 134 24.36 -23.61 -0.86
N ASP A 135 24.50 -23.83 -2.17
CA ASP A 135 25.76 -23.58 -2.86
C ASP A 135 26.00 -22.07 -3.10
N ASP A 136 27.19 -21.70 -3.55
CA ASP A 136 27.59 -20.32 -3.84
C ASP A 136 26.64 -19.60 -4.83
N ARG A 137 26.09 -20.34 -5.81
CA ARG A 137 25.20 -19.80 -6.83
C ARG A 137 23.81 -19.55 -6.25
N GLU A 138 23.29 -20.49 -5.47
CA GLU A 138 22.01 -20.40 -4.77
C GLU A 138 22.03 -19.27 -3.76
N LEU A 139 23.08 -19.19 -2.94
CA LEU A 139 23.29 -18.13 -1.98
C LEU A 139 23.27 -16.75 -2.63
N ARG A 140 24.01 -16.55 -3.74
CA ARG A 140 23.97 -15.28 -4.51
C ARG A 140 22.56 -14.97 -5.05
N ARG A 141 21.84 -15.97 -5.54
CA ARG A 141 20.48 -15.80 -6.11
C ARG A 141 19.45 -15.48 -5.03
N THR A 142 19.54 -16.13 -3.88
CA THR A 142 18.68 -15.90 -2.71
C THR A 142 18.95 -14.52 -2.12
N TYR A 143 20.22 -14.16 -1.91
CA TYR A 143 20.61 -12.83 -1.46
C TYR A 143 20.06 -11.74 -2.40
N ALA A 144 20.33 -11.86 -3.70
CA ALA A 144 19.88 -10.88 -4.69
C ALA A 144 18.34 -10.78 -4.78
N TYR A 145 17.63 -11.88 -4.52
CA TYR A 145 16.16 -11.89 -4.48
C TYR A 145 15.60 -11.04 -3.35
N LEU A 146 16.13 -11.17 -2.13
CA LEU A 146 15.71 -10.34 -0.99
C LEU A 146 16.24 -8.90 -1.11
N ALA A 147 17.46 -8.69 -1.61
CA ALA A 147 18.01 -7.35 -1.80
C ALA A 147 17.14 -6.49 -2.74
N ARG A 148 16.60 -7.07 -3.83
CA ARG A 148 15.64 -6.37 -4.72
C ARG A 148 14.30 -6.06 -4.05
N LYS A 149 13.97 -6.74 -2.96
CA LYS A 149 12.80 -6.46 -2.11
C LYS A 149 13.10 -5.46 -0.99
N GLY A 150 14.35 -5.01 -0.93
CA GLY A 150 14.82 -3.90 -0.11
C GLY A 150 15.29 -4.28 1.29
N PHE A 151 15.34 -5.57 1.63
CA PHE A 151 15.85 -6.05 2.91
C PHE A 151 17.33 -5.70 3.07
N SER A 152 17.74 -5.39 4.30
CA SER A 152 19.13 -5.08 4.63
C SER A 152 19.99 -6.34 4.59
N SER A 153 21.30 -6.18 4.40
CA SER A 153 22.23 -7.32 4.40
C SER A 153 22.16 -8.14 5.68
N SER A 154 21.99 -7.50 6.85
CA SER A 154 21.87 -8.21 8.12
C SER A 154 20.63 -9.09 8.19
N VAL A 155 19.48 -8.59 7.76
CA VAL A 155 18.23 -9.39 7.72
C VAL A 155 18.35 -10.55 6.74
N ILE A 156 18.93 -10.31 5.57
CA ILE A 156 19.12 -11.35 4.54
C ILE A 156 20.04 -12.46 5.06
N TRP A 157 21.19 -12.11 5.63
CA TRP A 157 22.13 -13.10 6.14
C TRP A 157 21.57 -13.85 7.35
N GLY A 158 20.84 -13.18 8.23
CA GLY A 158 20.14 -13.84 9.33
C GLY A 158 19.13 -14.87 8.85
N ALA A 159 18.35 -14.56 7.81
CA ALA A 159 17.37 -15.49 7.25
C ALA A 159 18.04 -16.68 6.53
N ILE A 160 19.12 -16.45 5.79
CA ILE A 160 19.90 -17.52 5.15
C ILE A 160 20.53 -18.43 6.21
N HIS A 161 21.03 -17.86 7.32
CA HIS A 161 21.61 -18.65 8.41
C HIS A 161 20.58 -19.58 9.03
N ARG A 162 19.42 -19.05 9.45
CA ARG A 162 18.33 -19.86 10.02
C ARG A 162 17.86 -20.95 9.07
N TYR A 163 17.70 -20.62 7.78
CA TYR A 163 17.35 -21.59 6.74
C TYR A 163 18.36 -22.75 6.63
N GLN A 164 19.66 -22.46 6.77
CA GLN A 164 20.70 -23.49 6.71
C GLN A 164 20.86 -24.27 8.03
N GLU A 165 20.55 -23.66 9.17
CA GLU A 165 20.50 -24.35 10.48
C GLU A 165 19.36 -25.37 10.53
N GLU A 166 18.19 -25.04 9.98
CA GLU A 166 17.07 -25.97 9.84
C GLU A 166 17.48 -27.24 9.08
N ALA A 167 18.27 -27.09 8.01
CA ALA A 167 18.79 -28.22 7.25
C ALA A 167 19.79 -29.08 8.03
N ALA A 168 20.51 -28.50 9.00
CA ALA A 168 21.51 -29.20 9.79
C ALA A 168 20.93 -29.88 11.05
N GLY A 169 19.71 -29.50 11.46
CA GLY A 169 18.99 -30.09 12.58
C GLY A 169 18.03 -31.23 12.19
N GLU A 170 17.90 -31.53 10.89
CA GLU A 170 17.11 -32.65 10.36
C GLU A 170 17.96 -33.92 10.08
N ASP A 171 19.28 -33.87 10.35
CA ASP A 171 20.21 -35.02 10.38
C ASP A 171 20.31 -35.64 11.80
#